data_AF-A0A7K7V6X6-F1
#
_entry.id   AF-A0A7K7V6X6-F1
#
_cell.length_a   1.000
_cell.length_b   1.000
_cell.length_c   1.000
_cell.angle_alpha   90.00
_cell.angle_beta   90.00
_cell.angle_gamma   90.00
#
_symmetry.space_group_name_H-M   'P 1'
#
loop_
_entity.id
_entity.type
_entity.pdbx_description
1 polymer ?
#
loop_
_entity_poly.entity_id
_entity_poly.type
_entity_poly.pdbx_seq_one_letter_code
_entity_poly.pdbx_strand_id
1 'polypeptide(L)'
;SLDSLQKRREGAWGKTSSESGASSSYSGESLRERGKGRPRERAAADSLLGRSLSLGDLSHSPQTAQRVERIVREVKRKKGLKEVPERDKKIAALMLAKHQEASLLREQRQAAHLQWDSQRRRAEQRKEQEEKEKQRALAQGQRLWESQVEKRRGQLSREQHEAALLKQKQHLACEERWREQAEKQERLRREKLERAVQEDKQKKLHQEHNLKAKEDVKKEHREREEQLLQEKLSTAAQKRLRKEVQLQKEKKLLNQTEKLKHEALLKELAKQQAEEKEMLKASLEMSLTKAQENYEQLMEKRNQELREKARREEMQIQRAKLAAERKEKEQKEHLAALAKETERKLQHAAQVAEEVVQEKARKVVMSRLEKEKVQRMNKQKVEQYEDLRRREILLSIERKLERSEQIFKEKKTVLENARSVARASFHVREKVREETNMRTFDKMAFEAELHANLDKK
;
A
#
# COMPACT_ATOMS: atom_id res chain seq x y z
N SER A 1 4.70 2.61 -62.92
CA SER A 1 3.73 3.70 -62.69
C SER A 1 3.15 3.57 -61.30
N LEU A 2 3.76 4.26 -60.33
CA LEU A 2 3.17 4.56 -59.02
C LEU A 2 3.95 5.75 -58.49
N ASP A 3 3.59 6.89 -59.06
CA ASP A 3 3.87 8.20 -58.49
C ASP A 3 2.96 8.38 -57.26
N SER A 4 3.44 9.19 -56.30
CA SER A 4 2.65 9.92 -55.31
C SER A 4 2.05 9.11 -54.14
N LEU A 5 2.72 9.17 -52.98
CA LEU A 5 2.23 9.92 -51.82
C LEU A 5 3.28 9.89 -50.68
N GLN A 6 4.37 10.61 -50.92
CA GLN A 6 5.12 11.26 -49.85
C GLN A 6 4.29 12.45 -49.34
N LYS A 7 3.75 12.37 -48.13
CA LYS A 7 3.50 13.58 -47.33
C LYS A 7 3.53 13.30 -45.83
N ARG A 8 4.56 13.88 -45.21
CA ARG A 8 4.70 14.35 -43.82
C ARG A 8 4.45 13.34 -42.69
N ARG A 9 5.56 12.90 -42.09
CA ARG A 9 5.64 12.70 -40.64
C ARG A 9 7.03 13.08 -40.13
N GLU A 10 7.16 14.34 -39.76
CA GLU A 10 8.18 14.87 -38.84
C GLU A 10 7.35 15.48 -37.70
N GLY A 11 7.52 15.21 -36.41
CA GLY A 11 8.77 15.02 -35.69
C GLY A 11 9.12 16.33 -35.00
N ALA A 12 8.51 16.62 -33.83
CA ALA A 12 8.99 17.68 -32.93
C ALA A 12 8.43 17.50 -31.52
N TRP A 13 9.33 17.07 -30.63
CA TRP A 13 9.29 17.38 -29.22
C TRP A 13 9.77 18.83 -29.01
N GLY A 14 9.21 19.55 -28.04
CA GLY A 14 9.94 20.66 -27.40
C GLY A 14 9.13 21.87 -26.96
N LYS A 15 9.13 22.07 -25.63
CA LYS A 15 9.19 23.35 -24.89
C LYS A 15 7.89 24.14 -24.71
N THR A 16 7.36 24.09 -23.48
CA THR A 16 7.42 25.12 -22.42
C THR A 16 6.43 26.27 -22.62
N SER A 17 5.48 26.41 -21.70
CA SER A 17 5.50 27.51 -20.72
C SER A 17 4.32 27.38 -19.76
N SER A 18 4.65 27.59 -18.49
CA SER A 18 3.89 28.29 -17.46
C SER A 18 2.38 28.18 -17.44
N GLU A 19 1.87 27.54 -16.39
CA GLU A 19 0.76 28.08 -15.61
C GLU A 19 0.86 27.56 -14.17
N SER A 20 1.34 28.46 -13.31
CA SER A 20 0.85 28.73 -11.96
C SER A 20 0.51 27.54 -11.05
N GLY A 21 1.34 27.39 -10.01
CA GLY A 21 1.03 26.57 -8.86
C GLY A 21 -0.28 27.00 -8.21
N ALA A 22 -1.14 26.01 -7.94
CA ALA A 22 -2.24 26.13 -7.01
C ALA A 22 -2.20 24.92 -6.09
N SER A 23 -1.48 25.08 -4.98
CA SER A 23 -1.57 24.22 -3.81
C SER A 23 -3.00 24.29 -3.25
N SER A 24 -3.80 23.23 -3.38
CA SER A 24 -5.04 23.13 -2.59
C SER A 24 -4.72 22.46 -1.25
N SER A 25 -4.19 23.25 -0.33
CA SER A 25 -4.16 22.93 1.08
C SER A 25 -5.61 22.89 1.58
N TYR A 26 -6.08 21.71 2.02
CA TYR A 26 -7.30 21.60 2.80
C TYR A 26 -7.03 22.16 4.20
N SER A 27 -7.08 23.49 4.30
CA SER A 27 -7.17 24.22 5.55
C SER A 27 -8.62 24.12 6.03
N GLY A 28 -8.85 23.35 7.10
CA GLY A 28 -10.09 23.38 7.87
C GLY A 28 -10.18 24.69 8.65
N GLU A 29 -10.40 25.80 7.94
CA GLU A 29 -10.60 27.11 8.53
C GLU A 29 -12.10 27.30 8.80
N SER A 30 -12.45 27.11 10.08
CA SER A 30 -13.38 27.94 10.84
C SER A 30 -14.37 28.75 9.99
N LEU A 31 -15.53 28.15 9.72
CA LEU A 31 -16.73 28.87 9.28
C LEU A 31 -17.08 29.92 10.36
N ARG A 32 -16.72 31.18 10.11
CA ARG A 32 -17.27 32.34 10.82
C ARG A 32 -18.75 32.42 10.47
N GLU A 33 -19.57 31.86 11.32
CA GLU A 33 -21.02 32.08 11.26
C GLU A 33 -21.31 33.49 11.81
N ARG A 34 -21.49 34.44 10.88
CA ARG A 34 -22.01 35.78 11.16
C ARG A 34 -23.53 35.66 11.28
N GLY A 35 -24.00 35.29 12.47
CA GLY A 35 -25.42 35.13 12.80
C GLY A 35 -25.82 36.00 13.98
N LYS A 36 -26.29 37.21 13.67
CA LYS A 36 -27.33 37.99 14.37
C LYS A 36 -27.25 38.10 15.90
N GLY A 37 -26.93 39.32 16.34
CA GLY A 37 -27.17 39.77 17.70
C GLY A 37 -28.61 39.53 18.15
N ARG A 38 -28.72 38.93 19.33
CA ARG A 38 -29.79 39.20 20.29
C ARG A 38 -29.18 39.42 21.67
N PRO A 39 -29.80 40.27 22.49
CA PRO A 39 -29.08 41.08 23.45
C PRO A 39 -29.17 40.51 24.87
N ARG A 40 -28.14 40.79 25.67
CA ARG A 40 -28.31 41.25 27.06
C ARG A 40 -28.99 40.31 28.06
N GLU A 41 -28.61 39.03 28.11
CA GLU A 41 -28.93 38.16 29.27
C GLU A 41 -27.70 37.57 29.99
N ARG A 42 -26.53 37.52 29.34
CA ARG A 42 -25.30 37.02 29.99
C ARG A 42 -24.65 37.99 30.97
N ALA A 43 -24.92 39.29 30.84
CA ALA A 43 -24.34 40.31 31.72
C ALA A 43 -24.97 40.31 33.14
N ALA A 44 -26.15 39.70 33.33
CA ALA A 44 -26.79 39.64 34.65
C ALA A 44 -26.27 38.46 35.52
N ALA A 45 -25.74 37.40 34.90
CA ALA A 45 -25.18 36.26 35.63
C ALA A 45 -23.77 36.54 36.17
N ASP A 46 -22.96 37.29 35.42
CA ASP A 46 -21.59 37.64 35.83
C ASP A 46 -21.55 38.72 36.93
N SER A 47 -22.58 39.56 37.06
CA SER A 47 -22.68 40.55 38.16
C SER A 47 -22.94 39.93 39.53
N LEU A 48 -23.34 38.66 39.62
CA LEU A 48 -23.49 37.93 40.90
C LEU A 48 -22.27 37.04 41.22
N LEU A 49 -21.42 36.74 40.24
CA LEU A 49 -20.24 35.89 40.43
C LEU A 49 -19.02 36.64 40.99
N GLY A 50 -19.02 37.98 40.91
CA GLY A 50 -17.95 38.84 41.43
C GLY A 50 -18.09 39.27 42.89
N ARG A 51 -19.22 38.97 43.55
CA ARG A 51 -19.38 39.25 44.99
C ARG A 51 -18.91 38.02 45.75
N SER A 52 -17.71 38.08 46.32
CA SER A 52 -17.20 37.00 47.17
C SER A 52 -18.21 36.70 48.26
N LEU A 53 -18.87 35.54 48.19
CA LEU A 53 -19.82 35.06 49.20
C LEU A 53 -19.04 34.49 50.39
N SER A 54 -18.11 35.28 50.91
CA SER A 54 -17.26 34.93 52.03
C SER A 54 -18.09 34.90 53.30
N LEU A 55 -17.72 34.03 54.23
CA LEU A 55 -18.31 33.94 55.58
C LEU A 55 -18.51 35.30 56.27
N GLY A 56 -17.58 36.24 56.05
CA GLY A 56 -17.67 37.61 56.56
C GLY A 56 -18.86 38.37 55.99
N ASP A 57 -19.03 38.36 54.67
CA ASP A 57 -20.08 39.10 53.95
C ASP A 57 -21.48 38.51 54.21
N LEU A 58 -21.58 37.19 54.38
CA LEU A 58 -22.84 36.51 54.66
C LEU A 58 -23.27 36.62 56.14
N SER A 59 -22.32 36.71 57.08
CA SER A 59 -22.63 36.81 58.52
C SER A 59 -23.12 38.19 58.94
N HIS A 60 -22.66 39.25 58.25
CA HIS A 60 -23.10 40.63 58.45
C HIS A 60 -24.27 41.03 57.54
N SER A 61 -24.76 40.12 56.70
CA SER A 61 -25.90 40.38 55.81
C SER A 61 -27.18 40.66 56.61
N PRO A 62 -27.97 41.69 56.24
CA PRO A 62 -29.23 42.00 56.91
C PRO A 62 -30.22 40.84 56.86
N GLN A 63 -30.15 39.98 55.84
CA GLN A 63 -31.00 38.80 55.71
C GLN A 63 -30.66 37.73 56.76
N THR A 64 -29.37 37.53 57.04
CA THR A 64 -28.88 36.59 58.06
C THR A 64 -29.20 37.12 59.46
N ALA A 65 -29.00 38.42 59.70
CA ALA A 65 -29.37 39.07 60.96
C ALA A 65 -30.88 38.94 61.27
N GLN A 66 -31.75 39.21 60.28
CA GLN A 66 -33.19 39.01 60.44
C GLN A 66 -33.57 37.55 60.71
N ARG A 67 -32.87 36.59 60.12
CA ARG A 67 -33.13 35.15 60.33
C ARG A 67 -32.69 34.71 61.73
N VAL A 68 -31.55 35.19 62.21
CA VAL A 68 -31.11 35.00 63.61
C VAL A 68 -32.13 35.61 64.57
N GLU A 69 -32.61 36.82 64.30
CA GLU A 69 -33.64 37.44 65.14
C GLU A 69 -34.95 36.66 65.18
N ARG A 70 -35.41 36.11 64.05
CA ARG A 70 -36.59 35.23 64.02
C ARG A 70 -36.39 34.00 64.90
N ILE A 71 -35.24 33.32 64.77
CA ILE A 71 -34.88 32.15 65.59
C ILE A 71 -34.81 32.53 67.07
N VAL A 72 -34.20 33.67 67.41
CA VAL A 72 -34.12 34.17 68.79
C VAL A 72 -35.52 34.47 69.35
N ARG A 73 -36.41 35.10 68.57
CA ARG A 73 -37.81 35.34 68.97
C ARG A 73 -38.57 34.02 69.18
N GLU A 74 -38.37 33.03 68.33
CA GLU A 74 -38.98 31.70 68.48
C GLU A 74 -38.48 30.95 69.72
N VAL A 75 -37.18 31.01 70.01
CA VAL A 75 -36.58 30.40 71.21
C VAL A 75 -37.06 31.10 72.48
N LYS A 76 -37.16 32.44 72.47
CA LYS A 76 -37.75 33.22 73.58
C LYS A 76 -39.19 32.78 73.86
N ARG A 77 -40.01 32.61 72.82
CA ARG A 77 -41.41 32.15 72.93
C ARG A 77 -41.53 30.71 73.46
N LYS A 78 -40.66 29.79 73.01
CA LYS A 78 -40.75 28.36 73.36
C LYS A 78 -40.09 27.99 74.71
N LYS A 79 -39.03 28.70 75.12
CA LYS A 79 -38.23 28.36 76.30
C LYS A 79 -38.28 29.39 77.43
N GLY A 80 -38.98 30.52 77.26
CA GLY A 80 -39.20 31.52 78.32
C GLY A 80 -37.96 32.30 78.79
N LEU A 81 -36.85 32.25 78.05
CA LEU A 81 -35.61 32.95 78.41
C LEU A 81 -35.70 34.45 78.14
N LYS A 82 -35.27 35.29 79.09
CA LYS A 82 -35.42 36.77 79.02
C LYS A 82 -34.60 37.40 77.88
N GLU A 83 -33.33 36.99 77.68
CA GLU A 83 -32.50 37.51 76.59
C GLU A 83 -31.38 36.53 76.16
N VAL A 84 -31.12 36.46 74.85
CA VAL A 84 -29.99 35.69 74.29
C VAL A 84 -28.78 36.63 74.16
N PRO A 85 -27.60 36.27 74.69
CA PRO A 85 -26.39 37.09 74.61
C PRO A 85 -25.99 37.45 73.17
N GLU A 86 -25.40 38.63 72.98
CA GLU A 86 -24.94 39.10 71.66
C GLU A 86 -23.88 38.19 71.05
N ARG A 87 -23.03 37.58 71.88
CA ARG A 87 -22.05 36.58 71.46
C ARG A 87 -22.72 35.39 70.76
N ASP A 88 -23.81 34.88 71.33
CA ASP A 88 -24.51 33.71 70.79
C ASP A 88 -25.30 34.06 69.54
N LYS A 89 -25.84 35.29 69.45
CA LYS A 89 -26.42 35.82 68.20
C LYS A 89 -25.37 35.89 67.08
N LYS A 90 -24.15 36.34 67.40
CA LYS A 90 -23.03 36.37 66.43
C LYS A 90 -22.59 34.97 66.00
N ILE A 91 -22.53 34.01 66.94
CA ILE A 91 -22.22 32.61 66.63
C ILE A 91 -23.32 32.01 65.73
N ALA A 92 -24.59 32.24 66.04
CA ALA A 92 -25.71 31.78 65.21
C ALA A 92 -25.69 32.39 63.80
N ALA A 93 -25.36 33.68 63.68
CA ALA A 93 -25.19 34.36 62.38
C ALA A 93 -24.07 33.72 61.56
N LEU A 94 -22.91 33.45 62.19
CA LEU A 94 -21.78 32.76 61.54
C LEU A 94 -22.13 31.32 61.13
N MET A 95 -22.88 30.59 61.95
CA MET A 95 -23.32 29.23 61.62
C MET A 95 -24.26 29.22 60.41
N LEU A 96 -25.23 30.15 60.36
CA LEU A 96 -26.13 30.29 59.21
C LEU A 96 -25.37 30.71 57.95
N ALA A 97 -24.44 31.66 58.06
CA ALA A 97 -23.58 32.07 56.96
C ALA A 97 -22.73 30.91 56.42
N LYS A 98 -22.14 30.10 57.31
CA LYS A 98 -21.36 28.90 56.93
C LYS A 98 -22.19 27.85 56.22
N HIS A 99 -23.43 27.64 56.66
CA HIS A 99 -24.34 26.72 55.97
C HIS A 99 -24.77 27.23 54.60
N GLN A 100 -25.00 28.54 54.47
CA GLN A 100 -25.30 29.19 53.18
C GLN A 100 -24.12 29.11 52.21
N GLU A 101 -22.91 29.41 52.65
CA GLU A 101 -21.71 29.26 51.83
C GLU A 101 -21.52 27.79 51.38
N ALA A 102 -21.69 26.83 52.29
CA ALA A 102 -21.57 25.41 51.96
C ALA A 102 -22.62 24.94 50.94
N SER A 103 -23.86 25.44 51.02
CA SER A 103 -24.91 25.12 50.04
C SER A 103 -24.63 25.75 48.67
N LEU A 104 -24.19 27.01 48.63
CA LEU A 104 -23.80 27.68 47.38
C LEU A 104 -22.60 26.99 46.72
N LEU A 105 -21.60 26.58 47.48
CA LEU A 105 -20.46 25.79 46.96
C LEU A 105 -20.92 24.42 46.43
N ARG A 106 -21.89 23.77 47.09
CA ARG A 106 -22.46 22.50 46.61
C ARG A 106 -23.21 22.70 45.30
N GLU A 107 -24.00 23.75 45.18
CA GLU A 107 -24.73 24.10 43.94
C GLU A 107 -23.76 24.44 42.81
N GLN A 108 -22.70 25.22 43.07
CA GLN A 108 -21.67 25.52 42.08
C GLN A 108 -20.95 24.25 41.59
N ARG A 109 -20.60 23.34 42.50
CA ARG A 109 -20.00 22.04 42.15
C ARG A 109 -20.95 21.20 41.30
N GLN A 110 -22.24 21.15 41.66
CA GLN A 110 -23.25 20.44 40.89
C GLN A 110 -23.45 21.05 39.49
N ALA A 111 -23.51 22.38 39.40
CA ALA A 111 -23.62 23.08 38.13
C ALA A 111 -22.40 22.83 37.23
N ALA A 112 -21.18 22.90 37.80
CA ALA A 112 -19.96 22.59 37.07
C ALA A 112 -19.92 21.14 36.58
N HIS A 113 -20.36 20.17 37.40
CA HIS A 113 -20.46 18.76 37.01
C HIS A 113 -21.44 18.56 35.86
N LEU A 114 -22.63 19.15 35.92
CA LEU A 114 -23.63 19.06 34.85
C LEU A 114 -23.14 19.71 33.55
N GLN A 115 -22.45 20.84 33.65
CA GLN A 115 -21.85 21.49 32.47
C GLN A 115 -20.76 20.62 31.84
N TRP A 116 -19.90 20.01 32.65
CA TRP A 116 -18.88 19.09 32.17
C TRP A 116 -19.50 17.83 31.55
N ASP A 117 -20.54 17.24 32.16
CA ASP A 117 -21.26 16.09 31.59
C ASP A 117 -21.91 16.44 30.25
N SER A 118 -22.46 17.65 30.12
CA SER A 118 -23.04 18.13 28.87
C SER A 118 -21.97 18.29 27.79
N GLN A 119 -20.82 18.87 28.13
CA GLN A 119 -19.68 19.01 27.22
C GLN A 119 -19.12 17.65 26.81
N ARG A 120 -18.97 16.72 27.76
CA ARG A 120 -18.53 15.35 27.50
C ARG A 120 -19.47 14.65 26.52
N ARG A 121 -20.78 14.68 26.77
CA ARG A 121 -21.78 14.06 25.87
C ARG A 121 -21.75 14.65 24.45
N ARG A 122 -21.59 15.98 24.33
CA ARG A 122 -21.44 16.62 23.01
C ARG A 122 -20.15 16.20 22.31
N ALA A 123 -19.05 16.03 23.05
CA ALA A 123 -17.79 15.55 22.50
C ALA A 123 -17.88 14.08 22.06
N GLU A 124 -18.57 13.23 22.83
CA GLU A 124 -18.85 11.83 22.47
C GLU A 124 -19.70 11.72 21.22
N GLN A 125 -20.78 12.52 21.10
CA GLN A 125 -21.61 12.56 19.90
C GLN A 125 -20.83 12.95 18.64
N ARG A 126 -19.92 13.92 18.75
CA ARG A 126 -19.03 14.31 17.64
C ARG A 126 -18.12 13.17 17.23
N LYS A 127 -17.50 12.48 18.19
CA LYS A 127 -16.68 11.30 17.92
C LYS A 127 -17.47 10.18 17.24
N GLU A 128 -18.69 9.92 17.71
CA GLU A 128 -19.56 8.91 17.12
C GLU A 128 -19.95 9.27 15.67
N GLN A 129 -20.20 10.56 15.39
CA GLN A 129 -20.44 11.05 14.03
C GLN A 129 -19.21 10.87 13.13
N GLU A 130 -18.04 11.27 13.61
CA GLU A 130 -16.77 11.08 12.89
C GLU A 130 -16.47 9.59 12.63
N GLU A 131 -16.75 8.70 13.59
CA GLU A 131 -16.61 7.26 13.42
C GLU A 131 -17.59 6.69 12.39
N LYS A 132 -18.85 7.14 12.41
CA LYS A 132 -19.85 6.77 11.39
C LYS A 132 -19.44 7.24 10.00
N GLU A 133 -18.89 8.44 9.87
CA GLU A 133 -18.37 8.96 8.60
C GLU A 133 -17.15 8.16 8.12
N LYS A 134 -16.22 7.82 9.02
CA LYS A 134 -15.09 6.93 8.70
C LYS A 134 -15.57 5.56 8.23
N GLN A 135 -16.54 4.96 8.91
CA GLN A 135 -17.13 3.68 8.51
C GLN A 135 -17.80 3.77 7.13
N ARG A 136 -18.53 4.85 6.85
CA ARG A 136 -19.14 5.10 5.53
C ARG A 136 -18.08 5.24 4.44
N ALA A 137 -17.01 6.00 4.69
CA ALA A 137 -15.90 6.16 3.75
C ALA A 137 -15.20 4.82 3.46
N LEU A 138 -14.97 4.00 4.49
CA LEU A 138 -14.41 2.66 4.33
C LEU A 138 -15.34 1.76 3.49
N ALA A 139 -16.64 1.75 3.78
CA ALA A 139 -17.62 0.97 3.02
C ALA A 139 -17.71 1.43 1.57
N GLN A 140 -17.61 2.74 1.30
CA GLN A 140 -17.54 3.27 -0.06
C GLN A 140 -16.25 2.83 -0.78
N GLY A 141 -15.11 2.88 -0.10
CA GLY A 141 -13.83 2.39 -0.63
C GLY A 141 -13.89 0.90 -1.00
N GLN A 142 -14.48 0.07 -0.13
CA GLN A 142 -14.70 -1.36 -0.40
C GLN A 142 -15.59 -1.58 -1.62
N ARG A 143 -16.74 -0.90 -1.71
CA ARG A 143 -17.65 -1.00 -2.86
C ARG A 143 -16.99 -0.61 -4.18
N LEU A 144 -16.19 0.46 -4.18
CA LEU A 144 -15.45 0.88 -5.38
C LEU A 144 -14.41 -0.16 -5.79
N TRP A 145 -13.70 -0.74 -4.83
CA TRP A 145 -12.75 -1.81 -5.07
C TRP A 145 -13.43 -3.07 -5.61
N GLU A 146 -14.52 -3.52 -4.98
CA GLU A 146 -15.34 -4.65 -5.45
C GLU A 146 -15.81 -4.43 -6.89
N SER A 147 -16.34 -3.24 -7.20
CA SER A 147 -16.77 -2.89 -8.57
C SER A 147 -15.62 -2.94 -9.58
N GLN A 148 -14.41 -2.49 -9.21
CA GLN A 148 -13.24 -2.59 -10.08
C GLN A 148 -12.80 -4.04 -10.30
N VAL A 149 -12.82 -4.85 -9.25
CA VAL A 149 -12.50 -6.29 -9.33
C VAL A 149 -13.52 -7.01 -10.22
N GLU A 150 -14.82 -6.73 -10.05
CA GLU A 150 -15.87 -7.31 -10.88
C GLU A 150 -15.74 -6.88 -12.35
N LYS A 151 -15.42 -5.62 -12.64
CA LYS A 151 -15.16 -5.16 -14.02
C LYS A 151 -14.00 -5.91 -14.65
N ARG A 152 -12.88 -6.07 -13.93
CA ARG A 152 -11.72 -6.84 -14.40
C ARG A 152 -12.07 -8.31 -14.61
N ARG A 153 -12.80 -8.92 -13.67
CA ARG A 153 -13.27 -10.30 -13.79
C ARG A 153 -14.19 -10.47 -15.01
N GLY A 154 -15.11 -9.53 -15.21
CA GLY A 154 -16.00 -9.52 -16.37
C GLY A 154 -15.26 -9.37 -17.70
N GLN A 155 -14.24 -8.52 -17.76
CA GLN A 155 -13.36 -8.40 -18.93
C GLN A 155 -12.63 -9.71 -19.23
N LEU A 156 -11.99 -10.31 -18.22
CA LEU A 156 -11.31 -11.59 -18.36
C LEU A 156 -12.26 -12.70 -18.83
N SER A 157 -13.48 -12.77 -18.27
CA SER A 157 -14.47 -13.75 -18.70
C SER A 157 -14.93 -13.54 -20.15
N ARG A 158 -15.07 -12.28 -20.60
CA ARG A 158 -15.39 -11.96 -22.00
C ARG A 158 -14.26 -12.35 -22.93
N GLU A 159 -13.02 -11.98 -22.61
CA GLU A 159 -11.83 -12.35 -23.38
C GLU A 159 -11.69 -13.89 -23.48
N GLN A 160 -11.93 -14.61 -22.38
CA GLN A 160 -11.94 -16.08 -22.39
C GLN A 160 -13.02 -16.65 -23.30
N HIS A 161 -14.23 -16.09 -23.26
CA HIS A 161 -15.34 -16.52 -24.11
C HIS A 161 -15.04 -16.23 -25.60
N GLU A 162 -14.56 -15.04 -25.92
CA GLU A 162 -14.15 -14.67 -27.28
C GLU A 162 -13.02 -15.56 -27.79
N ALA A 163 -12.01 -15.84 -26.96
CA ALA A 163 -10.93 -16.76 -27.30
C ALA A 163 -11.44 -18.19 -27.54
N ALA A 164 -12.40 -18.66 -26.73
CA ALA A 164 -13.03 -19.97 -26.92
C ALA A 164 -13.82 -20.02 -28.24
N LEU A 165 -14.60 -18.97 -28.55
CA LEU A 165 -15.32 -18.85 -29.82
C LEU A 165 -14.38 -18.81 -31.02
N LEU A 166 -13.26 -18.09 -30.94
CA LEU A 166 -12.24 -18.06 -31.99
C LEU A 166 -11.62 -19.44 -32.20
N LYS A 167 -11.27 -20.15 -31.12
CA LYS A 167 -10.77 -21.52 -31.19
C LYS A 167 -11.79 -22.47 -31.82
N GLN A 168 -13.07 -22.35 -31.45
CA GLN A 168 -14.14 -23.14 -32.04
C GLN A 168 -14.27 -22.86 -33.55
N LYS A 169 -14.26 -21.59 -33.96
CA LYS A 169 -14.28 -21.21 -35.38
C LYS A 169 -13.09 -21.77 -36.15
N GLN A 170 -11.89 -21.73 -35.55
CA GLN A 170 -10.70 -22.32 -36.14
C GLN A 170 -10.82 -23.84 -36.28
N HIS A 171 -11.36 -24.52 -35.27
CA HIS A 171 -11.61 -25.95 -35.31
C HIS A 171 -12.58 -26.31 -36.45
N LEU A 172 -13.72 -25.62 -36.53
CA LEU A 172 -14.70 -25.82 -37.59
C LEU A 172 -14.08 -25.56 -38.98
N ALA A 173 -13.31 -24.49 -39.13
CA ALA A 173 -12.63 -24.21 -40.40
C ALA A 173 -11.61 -25.29 -40.79
N CYS A 174 -10.89 -25.86 -39.82
CA CYS A 174 -9.99 -26.98 -40.06
C CYS A 174 -10.78 -28.23 -40.46
N GLU A 175 -11.87 -28.56 -39.74
CA GLU A 175 -12.74 -29.69 -40.07
C GLU A 175 -13.32 -29.59 -41.47
N GLU A 176 -13.81 -28.42 -41.87
CA GLU A 176 -14.33 -28.19 -43.22
C GLU A 176 -13.23 -28.39 -44.29
N ARG A 177 -12.00 -27.91 -44.05
CA ARG A 177 -10.86 -28.18 -44.97
C ARG A 177 -10.57 -29.68 -45.08
N TRP A 178 -10.62 -30.42 -43.98
CA TRP A 178 -10.45 -31.87 -43.99
C TRP A 178 -11.58 -32.58 -44.75
N ARG A 179 -12.83 -32.14 -44.55
CA ARG A 179 -13.99 -32.64 -45.29
C ARG A 179 -13.86 -32.38 -46.78
N GLU A 180 -13.53 -31.16 -47.19
CA GLU A 180 -13.30 -30.83 -48.60
C GLU A 180 -12.20 -31.68 -49.23
N GLN A 181 -11.11 -31.94 -48.50
CA GLN A 181 -10.04 -32.83 -48.98
C GLN A 181 -10.52 -34.28 -49.11
N ALA A 182 -11.30 -34.77 -48.14
CA ALA A 182 -11.89 -36.10 -48.18
C ALA A 182 -12.87 -36.24 -49.37
N GLU A 183 -13.74 -35.25 -49.59
CA GLU A 183 -14.64 -35.22 -50.74
C GLU A 183 -13.88 -35.19 -52.08
N LYS A 184 -12.80 -34.39 -52.18
CA LYS A 184 -11.94 -34.38 -53.38
C LYS A 184 -11.33 -35.75 -53.65
N GLN A 185 -10.84 -36.43 -52.62
CA GLN A 185 -10.31 -37.80 -52.75
C GLN A 185 -11.41 -38.79 -53.16
N GLU A 186 -12.62 -38.65 -52.62
CA GLU A 186 -13.75 -39.49 -53.00
C GLU A 186 -14.16 -39.27 -54.46
N ARG A 187 -14.26 -38.00 -54.90
CA ARG A 187 -14.55 -37.64 -56.30
C ARG A 187 -13.50 -38.24 -57.24
N LEU A 188 -12.21 -38.13 -56.91
CA LEU A 188 -11.14 -38.75 -57.70
C LEU A 188 -11.27 -40.28 -57.76
N ARG A 189 -11.67 -40.95 -56.68
CA ARG A 189 -11.92 -42.41 -56.68
C ARG A 189 -13.11 -42.76 -57.57
N ARG A 190 -14.19 -41.99 -57.50
CA ARG A 190 -15.39 -42.17 -58.34
C ARG A 190 -15.05 -41.97 -59.82
N GLU A 191 -14.36 -40.88 -60.17
CA GLU A 191 -13.91 -40.63 -61.55
C GLU A 191 -13.00 -41.75 -62.08
N LYS A 192 -12.07 -42.26 -61.27
CA LYS A 192 -11.23 -43.42 -61.67
C LYS A 192 -12.06 -44.67 -61.93
N LEU A 193 -13.05 -44.94 -61.08
CA LEU A 193 -13.95 -46.07 -61.25
C LEU A 193 -14.80 -45.91 -62.52
N GLU A 194 -15.34 -44.72 -62.77
CA GLU A 194 -16.09 -44.42 -63.99
C GLU A 194 -15.24 -44.57 -65.25
N ARG A 195 -14.00 -44.09 -65.25
CA ARG A 195 -13.04 -44.30 -66.35
C ARG A 195 -12.76 -45.78 -66.56
N ALA A 196 -12.51 -46.54 -65.49
CA ALA A 196 -12.31 -47.98 -65.59
C ALA A 196 -13.54 -48.71 -66.19
N VAL A 197 -14.76 -48.29 -65.81
CA VAL A 197 -16.01 -48.82 -66.40
C VAL A 197 -16.12 -48.46 -67.88
N GLN A 198 -15.77 -47.24 -68.27
CA GLN A 198 -15.78 -46.82 -69.69
C GLN A 198 -14.74 -47.60 -70.52
N GLU A 199 -13.52 -47.77 -69.99
CA GLU A 199 -12.47 -48.56 -70.63
C GLU A 199 -12.86 -50.04 -70.76
N ASP A 200 -13.48 -50.63 -69.72
CA ASP A 200 -13.99 -52.01 -69.77
C ASP A 200 -15.10 -52.17 -70.82
N LYS A 201 -16.01 -51.20 -70.92
CA LYS A 201 -17.02 -51.15 -71.99
C LYS A 201 -16.38 -51.08 -73.37
N GLN A 202 -15.37 -50.23 -73.56
CA GLN A 202 -14.65 -50.14 -74.84
C GLN A 202 -13.90 -51.44 -75.18
N LYS A 203 -13.27 -52.08 -74.19
CA LYS A 203 -12.61 -53.39 -74.35
C LYS A 203 -13.62 -54.46 -74.75
N LYS A 204 -14.80 -54.50 -74.14
CA LYS A 204 -15.89 -55.42 -74.51
C LYS A 204 -16.36 -55.20 -75.95
N LEU A 205 -16.62 -53.95 -76.35
CA LEU A 205 -16.99 -53.62 -77.74
C LEU A 205 -15.89 -54.03 -78.74
N HIS A 206 -14.62 -53.82 -78.39
CA HIS A 206 -13.51 -54.24 -79.24
C HIS A 206 -13.39 -55.77 -79.33
N GLN A 207 -13.62 -56.49 -78.23
CA GLN A 207 -13.66 -57.95 -78.22
C GLN A 207 -14.82 -58.48 -79.09
N GLU A 208 -16.01 -57.91 -78.98
CA GLU A 208 -17.17 -58.26 -79.80
C GLU A 208 -16.92 -58.01 -81.29
N HIS A 209 -16.33 -56.85 -81.65
CA HIS A 209 -15.95 -56.55 -83.03
C HIS A 209 -14.92 -57.56 -83.58
N ASN A 210 -13.90 -57.90 -82.79
CA ASN A 210 -12.89 -58.88 -83.18
C ASN A 210 -13.47 -60.30 -83.35
N LEU A 211 -14.41 -60.69 -82.49
CA LEU A 211 -15.12 -61.97 -82.63
C LEU A 211 -15.96 -61.99 -83.92
N LYS A 212 -16.69 -60.91 -84.20
CA LYS A 212 -17.47 -60.77 -85.43
C LYS A 212 -16.60 -60.82 -86.68
N ALA A 213 -15.47 -60.11 -86.69
CA ALA A 213 -14.50 -60.19 -87.79
C ALA A 213 -13.95 -61.62 -87.98
N LYS A 214 -13.68 -62.35 -86.89
CA LYS A 214 -13.27 -63.77 -86.97
C LYS A 214 -14.38 -64.66 -87.51
N GLU A 215 -15.63 -64.43 -87.14
CA GLU A 215 -16.79 -65.16 -87.69
C GLU A 215 -16.96 -64.87 -89.18
N ASP A 216 -16.80 -63.63 -89.61
CA ASP A 216 -16.92 -63.25 -91.01
C ASP A 216 -15.76 -63.82 -91.85
N VAL A 217 -14.51 -63.81 -91.35
CA VAL A 217 -13.38 -64.50 -92.00
C VAL A 217 -13.62 -66.01 -92.10
N LYS A 218 -14.23 -66.64 -91.08
CA LYS A 218 -14.61 -68.06 -91.14
C LYS A 218 -15.70 -68.31 -92.18
N LYS A 219 -16.67 -67.41 -92.36
CA LYS A 219 -17.68 -67.50 -93.42
C LYS A 219 -17.03 -67.37 -94.79
N GLU A 220 -16.19 -66.35 -95.00
CA GLU A 220 -15.46 -66.19 -96.25
C GLU A 220 -14.53 -67.38 -96.55
N HIS A 221 -13.89 -67.98 -95.53
CA HIS A 221 -13.07 -69.18 -95.71
C HIS A 221 -13.91 -70.37 -96.16
N ARG A 222 -15.11 -70.57 -95.58
CA ARG A 222 -16.05 -71.61 -96.03
C ARG A 222 -16.47 -71.38 -97.48
N GLU A 223 -16.82 -70.15 -97.84
CA GLU A 223 -17.18 -69.76 -99.20
C GLU A 223 -16.01 -69.96 -100.19
N ARG A 224 -14.78 -69.62 -99.80
CA ARG A 224 -13.56 -69.87 -100.60
C ARG A 224 -13.21 -71.35 -100.70
N GLU A 225 -13.45 -72.16 -99.66
CA GLU A 225 -13.26 -73.60 -99.71
C GLU A 225 -14.27 -74.28 -100.64
N GLU A 226 -15.53 -73.82 -100.64
CA GLU A 226 -16.55 -74.25 -101.59
C GLU A 226 -16.15 -73.91 -103.03
N GLN A 227 -15.59 -72.72 -103.27
CA GLN A 227 -15.05 -72.30 -104.57
C GLN A 227 -13.80 -73.11 -104.98
N LEU A 228 -12.86 -73.33 -104.06
CA LEU A 228 -11.63 -74.11 -104.31
C LEU A 228 -11.93 -75.60 -104.55
N LEU A 229 -12.96 -76.16 -103.92
CA LEU A 229 -13.41 -77.52 -104.22
C LEU A 229 -13.97 -77.61 -105.65
N GLN A 230 -14.69 -76.57 -106.12
CA GLN A 230 -15.12 -76.47 -107.52
C GLN A 230 -13.93 -76.32 -108.49
N GLU A 231 -12.87 -75.60 -108.13
CA GLU A 231 -11.67 -75.40 -108.98
C GLU A 231 -10.68 -76.59 -108.96
N LYS A 232 -10.54 -77.29 -107.83
CA LYS A 232 -9.65 -78.47 -107.73
C LYS A 232 -10.19 -79.64 -108.55
N LEU A 233 -11.51 -79.76 -108.69
CA LEU A 233 -12.13 -80.68 -109.63
C LEU A 233 -11.80 -80.35 -111.10
N SER A 234 -11.46 -79.09 -111.44
CA SER A 234 -11.15 -78.67 -112.82
C SER A 234 -9.65 -78.72 -113.20
N THR A 235 -8.74 -78.60 -112.23
CA THR A 235 -7.29 -78.43 -112.49
C THR A 235 -6.42 -79.67 -112.25
N ALA A 236 -6.91 -80.69 -111.53
CA ALA A 236 -6.17 -81.93 -111.25
C ALA A 236 -5.87 -82.80 -112.49
N ALA A 237 -6.48 -82.51 -113.65
CA ALA A 237 -6.26 -83.25 -114.90
C ALA A 237 -5.02 -82.80 -115.70
N GLN A 238 -4.46 -81.60 -115.47
CA GLN A 238 -3.54 -80.97 -116.44
C GLN A 238 -2.05 -80.85 -116.07
N LYS A 239 -1.60 -81.20 -114.86
CA LYS A 239 -0.22 -80.86 -114.41
C LYS A 239 0.68 -82.00 -113.91
N ARG A 240 0.40 -83.26 -114.26
CA ARG A 240 1.13 -84.41 -113.69
C ARG A 240 2.33 -84.99 -114.49
N LEU A 241 2.75 -84.43 -115.63
CA LEU A 241 3.77 -85.12 -116.48
C LEU A 241 5.09 -84.38 -116.76
N ARG A 242 5.35 -83.14 -116.31
CA ARG A 242 6.44 -82.35 -116.94
C ARG A 242 7.66 -81.92 -116.13
N LYS A 243 7.79 -82.14 -114.82
CA LYS A 243 8.91 -81.51 -114.07
C LYS A 243 9.54 -82.35 -112.95
N GLU A 244 10.09 -83.52 -113.29
CA GLU A 244 10.85 -84.30 -112.29
C GLU A 244 12.26 -84.75 -112.73
N VAL A 245 12.65 -84.63 -114.02
CA VAL A 245 13.90 -85.25 -114.51
C VAL A 245 15.13 -84.31 -114.54
N GLN A 246 14.98 -82.98 -114.40
CA GLN A 246 16.12 -82.06 -114.63
C GLN A 246 16.94 -81.66 -113.38
N LEU A 247 16.47 -81.89 -112.15
CA LEU A 247 17.04 -81.23 -110.95
C LEU A 247 18.14 -81.99 -110.20
N GLN A 248 18.60 -83.15 -110.67
CA GLN A 248 19.50 -84.00 -109.86
C GLN A 248 21.00 -83.97 -110.24
N LYS A 249 21.42 -83.29 -111.33
CA LYS A 249 22.83 -83.35 -111.77
C LYS A 249 23.71 -82.17 -111.31
N GLU A 250 23.16 -81.05 -110.85
CA GLU A 250 23.94 -79.86 -110.46
C GLU A 250 24.45 -79.87 -109.00
N LYS A 251 23.96 -80.78 -108.17
CA LYS A 251 24.10 -80.72 -106.69
C LYS A 251 25.46 -81.10 -106.10
N LYS A 252 26.44 -81.59 -106.88
CA LYS A 252 27.66 -82.20 -106.32
C LYS A 252 28.93 -81.34 -106.40
N LEU A 253 29.01 -80.36 -107.29
CA LEU A 253 30.22 -79.54 -107.47
C LEU A 253 30.26 -78.27 -106.58
N LEU A 254 29.12 -77.81 -106.05
CA LEU A 254 29.04 -76.62 -105.17
C LEU A 254 29.56 -76.88 -103.74
N ASN A 255 29.47 -78.12 -103.25
CA ASN A 255 29.64 -78.48 -101.84
C ASN A 255 31.09 -78.34 -101.30
N GLN A 256 32.11 -78.30 -102.16
CA GLN A 256 33.52 -78.17 -101.73
C GLN A 256 34.00 -76.72 -101.65
N THR A 257 33.50 -75.85 -102.55
CA THR A 257 33.87 -74.42 -102.55
C THR A 257 33.14 -73.62 -101.48
N GLU A 258 31.98 -74.10 -101.03
CA GLU A 258 31.19 -73.49 -99.96
C GLU A 258 31.83 -73.68 -98.57
N LYS A 259 32.50 -74.80 -98.31
CA LYS A 259 33.10 -75.09 -96.99
C LYS A 259 34.25 -74.14 -96.63
N LEU A 260 35.18 -73.89 -97.56
CA LEU A 260 36.29 -72.97 -97.35
C LEU A 260 35.83 -71.50 -97.23
N LYS A 261 34.78 -71.12 -97.94
CA LYS A 261 34.13 -69.80 -97.79
C LYS A 261 33.46 -69.66 -96.42
N HIS A 262 32.84 -70.72 -95.91
CA HIS A 262 32.23 -70.72 -94.58
C HIS A 262 33.23 -70.56 -93.45
N GLU A 263 34.39 -71.24 -93.53
CA GLU A 263 35.45 -71.12 -92.52
C GLU A 263 36.08 -69.71 -92.49
N ALA A 264 36.23 -69.06 -93.65
CA ALA A 264 36.70 -67.68 -93.73
C ALA A 264 35.68 -66.70 -93.12
N LEU A 265 34.40 -66.84 -93.47
CA LEU A 265 33.31 -66.02 -92.92
C LEU A 265 33.17 -66.20 -91.39
N LEU A 266 33.37 -67.41 -90.87
CA LEU A 266 33.33 -67.66 -89.42
C LEU A 266 34.48 -66.95 -88.69
N LYS A 267 35.68 -66.90 -89.29
CA LYS A 267 36.84 -66.18 -88.70
C LYS A 267 36.66 -64.66 -88.75
N GLU A 268 36.06 -64.12 -89.81
CA GLU A 268 35.70 -62.69 -89.89
C GLU A 268 34.59 -62.32 -88.89
N LEU A 269 33.53 -63.13 -88.81
CA LEU A 269 32.47 -62.95 -87.81
C LEU A 269 33.00 -62.99 -86.37
N ALA A 270 33.95 -63.88 -86.07
CA ALA A 270 34.55 -63.95 -84.75
C ALA A 270 35.36 -62.69 -84.39
N LYS A 271 36.06 -62.09 -85.36
CA LYS A 271 36.77 -60.81 -85.16
C LYS A 271 35.80 -59.64 -84.98
N GLN A 272 34.77 -59.55 -85.82
CA GLN A 272 33.72 -58.53 -85.69
C GLN A 272 33.01 -58.63 -84.33
N GLN A 273 32.67 -59.83 -83.86
CA GLN A 273 32.08 -60.03 -82.54
C GLN A 273 33.02 -59.64 -81.38
N ALA A 274 34.34 -59.79 -81.54
CA ALA A 274 35.30 -59.36 -80.54
C ALA A 274 35.40 -57.82 -80.50
N GLU A 275 35.50 -57.19 -81.66
CA GLU A 275 35.51 -55.72 -81.81
C GLU A 275 34.21 -55.09 -81.27
N GLU A 276 33.05 -55.65 -81.59
CA GLU A 276 31.76 -55.19 -81.05
C GLU A 276 31.67 -55.31 -79.52
N LYS A 277 32.21 -56.39 -78.94
CA LYS A 277 32.26 -56.56 -77.49
C LYS A 277 33.19 -55.56 -76.81
N GLU A 278 34.34 -55.24 -77.42
CA GLU A 278 35.25 -54.22 -76.91
C GLU A 278 34.64 -52.83 -77.01
N MET A 279 34.01 -52.49 -78.14
CA MET A 279 33.29 -51.22 -78.30
C MET A 279 32.12 -51.09 -77.32
N LEU A 280 31.39 -52.17 -77.06
CA LEU A 280 30.32 -52.19 -76.06
C LEU A 280 30.89 -51.98 -74.64
N LYS A 281 31.97 -52.66 -74.28
CA LYS A 281 32.65 -52.47 -72.99
C LYS A 281 33.11 -51.03 -72.80
N ALA A 282 33.78 -50.44 -73.80
CA ALA A 282 34.20 -49.04 -73.76
C ALA A 282 33.00 -48.08 -73.62
N SER A 283 31.88 -48.36 -74.30
CA SER A 283 30.66 -47.56 -74.18
C SER A 283 30.01 -47.66 -72.79
N LEU A 284 30.03 -48.84 -72.18
CA LEU A 284 29.51 -49.09 -70.84
C LEU A 284 30.40 -48.44 -69.77
N GLU A 285 31.72 -48.54 -69.91
CA GLU A 285 32.69 -47.87 -69.03
C GLU A 285 32.52 -46.35 -69.11
N MET A 286 32.38 -45.79 -70.31
CA MET A 286 32.13 -44.35 -70.49
C MET A 286 30.73 -43.93 -69.99
N SER A 287 29.75 -44.82 -70.00
CA SER A 287 28.44 -44.57 -69.36
C SER A 287 28.54 -44.63 -67.84
N LEU A 288 29.35 -45.54 -67.29
CA LEU A 288 29.57 -45.70 -65.87
C LEU A 288 30.29 -44.48 -65.28
N THR A 289 31.36 -44.01 -65.94
CA THR A 289 32.09 -42.80 -65.49
C THR A 289 31.19 -41.57 -65.48
N LYS A 290 30.39 -41.36 -66.55
CA LYS A 290 29.39 -40.28 -66.59
C LYS A 290 28.35 -40.39 -65.47
N ALA A 291 27.91 -41.61 -65.13
CA ALA A 291 26.97 -41.81 -64.02
C ALA A 291 27.62 -41.52 -62.66
N GLN A 292 28.89 -41.87 -62.47
CA GLN A 292 29.67 -41.58 -61.27
C GLN A 292 29.90 -40.07 -61.10
N GLU A 293 30.34 -39.38 -62.16
CA GLU A 293 30.52 -37.92 -62.16
C GLU A 293 29.20 -37.20 -61.86
N ASN A 294 28.09 -37.65 -62.45
CA ASN A 294 26.75 -37.10 -62.15
C ASN A 294 26.36 -37.29 -60.68
N TYR A 295 26.67 -38.44 -60.09
CA TYR A 295 26.40 -38.71 -58.68
C TYR A 295 27.26 -37.83 -57.76
N GLU A 296 28.54 -37.68 -58.07
CA GLU A 296 29.47 -36.80 -57.34
C GLU A 296 28.99 -35.35 -57.36
N GLN A 297 28.63 -34.82 -58.53
CA GLN A 297 28.08 -33.47 -58.66
C GLN A 297 26.78 -33.27 -57.87
N LEU A 298 25.90 -34.28 -57.84
CA LEU A 298 24.68 -34.23 -57.04
C LEU A 298 25.00 -34.18 -55.53
N MET A 299 25.97 -34.97 -55.08
CA MET A 299 26.42 -34.98 -53.69
C MET A 299 27.12 -33.68 -53.29
N GLU A 300 27.91 -33.09 -54.19
CA GLU A 300 28.53 -31.78 -53.98
C GLU A 300 27.48 -30.67 -53.84
N LYS A 301 26.48 -30.63 -54.73
CA LYS A 301 25.35 -29.67 -54.64
C LYS A 301 24.61 -29.83 -53.32
N ARG A 302 24.29 -31.07 -52.92
CA ARG A 302 23.66 -31.35 -51.63
C ARG A 302 24.51 -30.87 -50.46
N ASN A 303 25.81 -31.10 -50.49
CA ASN A 303 26.73 -30.64 -49.44
C ASN A 303 26.85 -29.11 -49.39
N GLN A 304 26.83 -28.43 -50.54
CA GLN A 304 26.81 -26.98 -50.62
C GLN A 304 25.50 -26.42 -50.04
N GLU A 305 24.35 -26.99 -50.39
CA GLU A 305 23.05 -26.61 -49.82
C GLU A 305 22.99 -26.80 -48.30
N LEU A 306 23.56 -27.89 -47.78
CA LEU A 306 23.65 -28.13 -46.33
C LEU A 306 24.52 -27.08 -45.64
N ARG A 307 25.67 -26.72 -46.22
CA ARG A 307 26.54 -25.67 -45.69
C ARG A 307 25.86 -24.29 -45.72
N GLU A 308 25.12 -23.99 -46.78
CA GLU A 308 24.34 -22.75 -46.86
C GLU A 308 23.20 -22.71 -45.82
N LYS A 309 22.49 -23.82 -45.62
CA LYS A 309 21.46 -23.94 -44.58
C LYS A 309 22.06 -23.74 -43.19
N ALA A 310 23.18 -24.40 -42.89
CA ALA A 310 23.90 -24.22 -41.63
C ALA A 310 24.32 -22.76 -41.41
N ARG A 311 24.86 -22.08 -42.44
CA ARG A 311 25.20 -20.65 -42.35
C ARG A 311 23.97 -19.77 -42.11
N ARG A 312 22.85 -20.06 -42.78
CA ARG A 312 21.58 -19.31 -42.58
C ARG A 312 21.05 -19.51 -41.16
N GLU A 313 21.10 -20.73 -40.64
CA GLU A 313 20.71 -21.06 -39.28
C GLU A 313 21.62 -20.38 -38.25
N GLU A 314 22.95 -20.42 -38.44
CA GLU A 314 23.91 -19.71 -37.59
C GLU A 314 23.63 -18.20 -37.55
N MET A 315 23.35 -17.58 -38.70
CA MET A 315 22.99 -16.17 -38.77
C MET A 315 21.68 -15.87 -38.03
N GLN A 316 20.68 -16.76 -38.10
CA GLN A 316 19.44 -16.61 -37.34
C GLN A 316 19.68 -16.79 -35.83
N ILE A 317 20.50 -17.76 -35.43
CA ILE A 317 20.90 -17.99 -34.04
C ILE A 317 21.65 -16.78 -33.49
N GLN A 318 22.59 -16.21 -34.24
CA GLN A 318 23.32 -15.01 -33.85
C GLN A 318 22.38 -13.80 -33.69
N ARG A 319 21.44 -13.60 -34.63
CA ARG A 319 20.43 -12.55 -34.52
C ARG A 319 19.53 -12.75 -33.29
N ALA A 320 19.11 -13.98 -33.02
CA ALA A 320 18.31 -14.31 -31.85
C ALA A 320 19.08 -14.07 -30.54
N LYS A 321 20.36 -14.46 -30.49
CA LYS A 321 21.25 -14.20 -29.34
C LYS A 321 21.42 -12.71 -29.09
N LEU A 322 21.74 -11.93 -30.11
CA LEU A 322 21.87 -10.47 -29.98
C LEU A 322 20.56 -9.80 -29.55
N ALA A 323 19.41 -10.27 -30.05
CA ALA A 323 18.11 -9.78 -29.62
C ALA A 323 17.81 -10.15 -28.15
N ALA A 324 18.18 -11.34 -27.71
CA ALA A 324 18.04 -11.78 -26.33
C ALA A 324 18.95 -10.98 -25.38
N GLU A 325 20.22 -10.78 -25.74
CA GLU A 325 21.18 -9.97 -24.97
C GLU A 325 20.73 -8.52 -24.82
N ARG A 326 20.14 -7.92 -25.86
CA ARG A 326 19.57 -6.56 -25.77
C ARG A 326 18.43 -6.49 -24.77
N LYS A 327 17.48 -7.43 -24.85
CA LYS A 327 16.36 -7.52 -23.89
C LYS A 327 16.85 -7.77 -22.47
N GLU A 328 17.87 -8.59 -22.29
CA GLU A 328 18.47 -8.84 -20.98
C GLU A 328 19.12 -7.56 -20.41
N LYS A 329 19.83 -6.79 -21.25
CA LYS A 329 20.40 -5.49 -20.84
C LYS A 329 19.32 -4.49 -20.46
N GLU A 330 18.27 -4.34 -21.27
CA GLU A 330 17.13 -3.47 -20.98
C GLU A 330 16.43 -3.87 -19.66
N GLN A 331 16.25 -5.17 -19.43
CA GLN A 331 15.69 -5.68 -18.16
C GLN A 331 16.60 -5.38 -16.97
N LYS A 332 17.93 -5.59 -17.11
CA LYS A 332 18.90 -5.26 -16.06
C LYS A 332 18.91 -3.77 -15.75
N GLU A 333 18.88 -2.92 -16.77
CA GLU A 333 18.80 -1.46 -16.61
C GLU A 333 17.51 -1.03 -15.92
N HIS A 334 16.37 -1.61 -16.31
CA HIS A 334 15.09 -1.35 -15.66
C HIS A 334 15.09 -1.77 -14.18
N LEU A 335 15.59 -2.97 -13.87
CA LEU A 335 15.74 -3.45 -12.49
C LEU A 335 16.70 -2.56 -11.69
N ALA A 336 17.81 -2.14 -12.28
CA ALA A 336 18.76 -1.24 -11.64
C ALA A 336 18.16 0.16 -11.40
N ALA A 337 17.35 0.67 -12.33
CA ALA A 337 16.64 1.94 -12.16
C ALA A 337 15.63 1.86 -11.00
N LEU A 338 14.84 0.78 -10.95
CA LEU A 338 13.92 0.51 -9.83
C LEU A 338 14.66 0.42 -8.50
N ALA A 339 15.78 -0.29 -8.44
CA ALA A 339 16.60 -0.40 -7.23
C ALA A 339 17.13 0.97 -6.77
N LYS A 340 17.58 1.82 -7.69
CA LYS A 340 17.99 3.20 -7.37
C LYS A 340 16.83 4.05 -6.87
N GLU A 341 15.63 3.89 -7.42
CA GLU A 341 14.45 4.61 -6.94
C GLU A 341 14.02 4.16 -5.54
N THR A 342 14.06 2.85 -5.25
CA THR A 342 13.74 2.34 -3.92
C THR A 342 14.78 2.76 -2.89
N GLU A 343 16.06 2.76 -3.27
CA GLU A 343 17.14 3.27 -2.43
C GLU A 343 16.96 4.75 -2.12
N ARG A 344 16.63 5.59 -3.10
CA ARG A 344 16.33 7.02 -2.88
C ARG A 344 15.14 7.22 -1.94
N LYS A 345 14.08 6.41 -2.08
CA LYS A 345 12.92 6.45 -1.17
C LYS A 345 13.30 6.04 0.25
N LEU A 346 14.15 5.03 0.41
CA LEU A 346 14.69 4.60 1.70
C LEU A 346 15.55 5.68 2.34
N GLN A 347 16.46 6.29 1.57
CA GLN A 347 17.30 7.40 2.03
C GLN A 347 16.45 8.60 2.47
N HIS A 348 15.42 8.96 1.69
CA HIS A 348 14.50 10.04 2.06
C HIS A 348 13.72 9.70 3.34
N ALA A 349 13.21 8.47 3.47
CA ALA A 349 12.52 8.04 4.68
C ALA A 349 13.44 8.06 5.91
N ALA A 350 14.71 7.67 5.75
CA ALA A 350 15.71 7.73 6.80
C ALA A 350 16.00 9.18 7.24
N GLN A 351 16.17 10.10 6.27
CA GLN A 351 16.37 11.53 6.55
C GLN A 351 15.18 12.12 7.32
N VAL A 352 13.95 11.85 6.87
CA VAL A 352 12.74 12.31 7.57
C VAL A 352 12.67 11.74 9.00
N ALA A 353 13.04 10.48 9.19
CA ALA A 353 13.09 9.88 10.52
C ALA A 353 14.13 10.56 11.43
N GLU A 354 15.32 10.85 10.89
CA GLU A 354 16.37 11.59 11.61
C GLU A 354 15.92 13.00 11.98
N GLU A 355 15.30 13.75 11.05
CA GLU A 355 14.75 15.08 11.29
C GLU A 355 13.72 15.06 12.42
N VAL A 356 12.79 14.09 12.41
CA VAL A 356 11.79 13.93 13.47
C VAL A 356 12.45 13.64 14.83
N VAL A 357 13.51 12.83 14.86
CA VAL A 357 14.27 12.56 16.09
C VAL A 357 14.97 13.84 16.59
N GLN A 358 15.60 14.60 15.68
CA GLN A 358 16.25 15.87 16.02
C GLN A 358 15.24 16.91 16.52
N GLU A 359 14.07 17.04 15.90
CA GLU A 359 13.02 17.94 16.35
C GLU A 359 12.51 17.55 17.75
N LYS A 360 12.31 16.26 18.01
CA LYS A 360 11.93 15.77 19.34
C LYS A 360 13.01 16.11 20.36
N ALA A 361 14.28 15.89 20.04
CA ALA A 361 15.39 16.25 20.92
C ALA A 361 15.41 17.76 21.22
N ARG A 362 15.25 18.61 20.20
CA ARG A 362 15.15 20.08 20.36
C ARG A 362 13.98 20.47 21.26
N LYS A 363 12.79 19.91 21.04
CA LYS A 363 11.59 20.15 21.87
C LYS A 363 11.83 19.77 23.34
N VAL A 364 12.48 18.64 23.59
CA VAL A 364 12.83 18.19 24.95
C VAL A 364 13.81 19.15 25.62
N VAL A 365 14.85 19.59 24.91
CA VAL A 365 15.82 20.57 25.42
C VAL A 365 15.14 21.89 25.77
N MET A 366 14.29 22.43 24.88
CA MET A 366 13.55 23.66 25.13
C MET A 366 12.63 23.54 26.35
N SER A 367 11.86 22.45 26.45
CA SER A 367 11.00 22.19 27.60
C SER A 367 11.79 22.08 28.90
N ARG A 368 12.97 21.45 28.89
CA ARG A 368 13.86 21.38 30.05
C ARG A 368 14.34 22.77 30.47
N LEU A 369 14.77 23.60 29.53
CA LEU A 369 15.22 24.96 29.81
C LEU A 369 14.10 25.83 30.38
N GLU A 370 12.88 25.71 29.87
CA GLU A 370 11.71 26.41 30.41
C GLU A 370 11.40 25.97 31.83
N LYS A 371 11.39 24.66 32.10
CA LYS A 371 11.19 24.11 33.45
C LYS A 371 12.27 24.58 34.40
N GLU A 372 13.52 24.63 33.96
CA GLU A 372 14.64 25.14 34.77
C GLU A 372 14.48 26.63 35.08
N LYS A 373 14.09 27.46 34.11
CA LYS A 373 13.77 28.89 34.34
C LYS A 373 12.65 29.05 35.37
N VAL A 374 11.55 28.31 35.21
CA VAL A 374 10.43 28.33 36.17
C VAL A 374 10.87 27.87 37.55
N GLN A 375 11.67 26.82 37.64
CA GLN A 375 12.20 26.32 38.91
C GLN A 375 13.08 27.35 39.61
N ARG A 376 13.95 28.06 38.87
CA ARG A 376 14.76 29.16 39.43
C ARG A 376 13.89 30.31 39.94
N MET A 377 12.89 30.74 39.19
CA MET A 377 11.96 31.79 39.63
C MET A 377 11.16 31.37 40.87
N ASN A 378 10.72 30.11 40.93
CA ASN A 378 10.01 29.59 42.10
C ASN A 378 10.91 29.53 43.32
N LYS A 379 12.18 29.10 43.16
CA LYS A 379 13.17 29.12 44.25
C LYS A 379 13.36 30.53 44.80
N GLN A 380 13.55 31.53 43.93
CA GLN A 380 13.68 32.93 44.35
C GLN A 380 12.44 33.44 45.10
N LYS A 381 11.24 33.08 44.64
CA LYS A 381 10.01 33.45 45.36
C LYS A 381 9.94 32.83 46.75
N VAL A 382 10.29 31.56 46.88
CA VAL A 382 10.33 30.87 48.17
C VAL A 382 11.33 31.54 49.11
N GLU A 383 12.54 31.82 48.64
CA GLU A 383 13.57 32.54 49.41
C GLU A 383 13.06 33.92 49.87
N GLN A 384 12.40 34.68 49.00
CA GLN A 384 11.79 35.96 49.36
C GLN A 384 10.70 35.82 50.42
N TYR A 385 9.83 34.81 50.32
CA TYR A 385 8.80 34.56 51.34
C TYR A 385 9.41 34.15 52.67
N GLU A 386 10.46 33.33 52.65
CA GLU A 386 11.20 32.97 53.87
C GLU A 386 11.84 34.20 54.51
N ASP A 387 12.48 35.08 53.72
CA ASP A 387 13.08 36.31 54.23
C ASP A 387 12.04 37.27 54.82
N LEU A 388 10.89 37.43 54.16
CA LEU A 388 9.78 38.20 54.71
C LEU A 388 9.30 37.59 56.03
N ARG A 389 9.13 36.27 56.09
CA ARG A 389 8.72 35.57 57.31
C ARG A 389 9.76 35.71 58.42
N ARG A 390 11.06 35.63 58.11
CA ARG A 390 12.14 35.87 59.07
C ARG A 390 12.07 37.29 59.63
N ARG A 391 11.88 38.30 58.77
CA ARG A 391 11.71 39.71 59.19
C ARG A 391 10.48 39.89 60.08
N GLU A 392 9.34 39.29 59.73
CA GLU A 392 8.13 39.32 60.55
C GLU A 392 8.36 38.73 61.94
N ILE A 393 9.09 37.61 62.03
CA ILE A 393 9.45 36.98 63.30
C ILE A 393 10.37 37.91 64.10
N LEU A 394 11.40 38.49 63.49
CA LEU A 394 12.30 39.45 64.15
C LEU A 394 11.54 40.65 64.70
N LEU A 395 10.68 41.28 63.89
CA LEU A 395 9.82 42.40 64.33
C LEU A 395 8.87 41.99 65.46
N SER A 396 8.41 40.74 65.49
CA SER A 396 7.56 40.21 66.56
C SER A 396 8.35 40.00 67.86
N ILE A 397 9.60 39.54 67.75
CA ILE A 397 10.53 39.41 68.88
C ILE A 397 10.88 40.79 69.43
N GLU A 398 11.25 41.75 68.59
CA GLU A 398 11.54 43.14 68.98
C GLU A 398 10.36 43.75 69.74
N ARG A 399 9.14 43.67 69.19
CA ARG A 399 7.93 44.15 69.89
C ARG A 399 7.65 43.42 71.21
N LYS A 400 8.09 42.18 71.39
CA LYS A 400 7.99 41.47 72.68
C LYS A 400 9.06 41.96 73.65
N LEU A 401 10.28 42.20 73.18
CA LEU A 401 11.38 42.74 73.97
C LEU A 401 11.06 44.16 74.45
N GLU A 402 10.61 45.05 73.57
CA GLU A 402 10.17 46.42 73.93
C GLU A 402 9.08 46.40 75.00
N ARG A 403 8.05 45.56 74.84
CA ARG A 403 7.01 45.39 75.86
C ARG A 403 7.57 44.85 77.17
N SER A 404 8.50 43.90 77.11
CA SER A 404 9.13 43.36 78.32
C SER A 404 10.00 44.40 79.04
N GLU A 405 10.68 45.28 78.30
CA GLU A 405 11.46 46.38 78.86
C GLU A 405 10.56 47.44 79.49
N GLN A 406 9.43 47.77 78.85
CA GLN A 406 8.42 48.66 79.42
C GLN A 406 7.89 48.10 80.75
N ILE A 407 7.48 46.83 80.77
CA ILE A 407 7.03 46.14 81.98
C ILE A 407 8.14 46.12 83.04
N PHE A 408 9.40 45.92 82.65
CA PHE A 408 10.53 45.93 83.59
C PHE A 408 10.76 47.31 84.20
N LYS A 409 10.68 48.38 83.40
CA LYS A 409 10.75 49.78 83.89
C LYS A 409 9.59 50.08 84.83
N GLU A 410 8.36 49.74 84.46
CA GLU A 410 7.17 49.89 85.32
C GLU A 410 7.35 49.14 86.64
N LYS A 411 7.76 47.86 86.61
CA LYS A 411 8.05 47.08 87.83
C LYS A 411 9.11 47.74 88.70
N LYS A 412 10.18 48.28 88.10
CA LYS A 412 11.23 49.01 88.82
C LYS A 412 10.66 50.27 89.50
N THR A 413 9.86 51.06 88.80
CA THR A 413 9.21 52.24 89.39
C THR A 413 8.24 51.88 90.52
N VAL A 414 7.45 50.82 90.37
CA VAL A 414 6.56 50.31 91.43
C VAL A 414 7.37 49.87 92.65
N LEU A 415 8.48 49.16 92.45
CA LEU A 415 9.38 48.75 93.54
C LEU A 415 10.04 49.96 94.23
N GLU A 416 10.48 50.96 93.48
CA GLU A 416 11.05 52.21 94.02
C GLU A 416 10.01 53.01 94.80
N ASN A 417 8.78 53.13 94.28
CA ASN A 417 7.66 53.76 94.96
C ASN A 417 7.31 53.02 96.26
N ALA A 418 7.23 51.68 96.23
CA ALA A 418 7.00 50.88 97.43
C ALA A 418 8.11 51.06 98.47
N ARG A 419 9.38 51.10 98.04
CA ARG A 419 10.52 51.40 98.93
C ARG A 419 10.45 52.82 99.49
N SER A 420 10.07 53.81 98.68
CA SER A 420 9.91 55.20 99.11
C SER A 420 8.78 55.34 100.15
N VAL A 421 7.63 54.72 99.92
CA VAL A 421 6.52 54.66 100.87
C VAL A 421 6.94 53.96 102.16
N ALA A 422 7.69 52.85 102.07
CA ALA A 422 8.22 52.17 103.25
C ALA A 422 9.19 53.06 104.04
N ARG A 423 10.09 53.79 103.36
CA ARG A 423 10.97 54.79 103.99
C ARG A 423 10.16 55.91 104.64
N ALA A 424 9.18 56.48 103.96
CA ALA A 424 8.32 57.53 104.52
C ALA A 424 7.54 57.03 105.74
N SER A 425 6.99 55.82 105.66
CA SER A 425 6.29 55.16 106.77
C SER A 425 7.22 54.93 107.96
N PHE A 426 8.48 54.55 107.71
CA PHE A 426 9.51 54.44 108.75
C PHE A 426 9.79 55.78 109.41
N HIS A 427 9.96 56.87 108.64
CA HIS A 427 10.18 58.20 109.20
C HIS A 427 8.98 58.70 110.02
N VAL A 428 7.74 58.42 109.59
CA VAL A 428 6.54 58.74 110.39
C VAL A 428 6.53 57.93 111.69
N ARG A 429 6.88 56.63 111.64
CA ARG A 429 6.99 55.80 112.85
C ARG A 429 8.09 56.29 113.80
N GLU A 430 9.23 56.72 113.28
CA GLU A 430 10.32 57.33 114.08
C GLU A 430 9.87 58.65 114.71
N LYS A 431 9.23 59.56 113.96
CA LYS A 431 8.68 60.80 114.51
C LYS A 431 7.63 60.56 115.59
N VAL A 432 6.72 59.59 115.38
CA VAL A 432 5.76 59.19 116.41
C VAL A 432 6.48 58.61 117.63
N ARG A 433 7.55 57.82 117.46
CA ARG A 433 8.38 57.37 118.58
C ARG A 433 9.04 58.54 119.31
N GLU A 434 9.62 59.50 118.61
CA GLU A 434 10.21 60.72 119.18
C GLU A 434 9.18 61.54 119.98
N GLU A 435 7.98 61.74 119.43
CA GLU A 435 6.87 62.47 120.07
C GLU A 435 6.22 61.69 121.23
N THR A 436 6.24 60.36 121.21
CA THR A 436 5.74 59.53 122.32
C THR A 436 6.80 59.37 123.42
N ASN A 437 8.09 59.46 123.06
CA ASN A 437 9.25 59.45 123.96
C ASN A 437 9.54 60.84 124.57
N MET A 438 8.51 61.59 124.93
CA MET A 438 8.67 62.84 125.70
C MET A 438 9.12 62.60 127.15
N ARG A 439 9.16 61.34 127.61
CA ARG A 439 9.54 60.93 128.95
C ARG A 439 10.44 59.69 128.95
N THR A 440 11.59 59.79 128.27
CA THR A 440 12.59 58.69 128.24
C THR A 440 13.26 58.52 129.61
N PHE A 441 13.65 57.29 129.93
CA PHE A 441 14.35 56.96 131.18
C PHE A 441 15.58 57.86 131.38
N ASP A 442 16.35 58.14 130.33
CA ASP A 442 17.54 58.99 130.40
C ASP A 442 17.21 60.45 130.73
N LYS A 443 16.08 60.99 130.22
CA LYS A 443 15.61 62.34 130.60
C LYS A 443 15.10 62.37 132.03
N MET A 444 14.36 61.33 132.46
CA MET A 444 13.93 61.20 133.85
C MET A 444 15.10 61.03 134.82
N ALA A 445 16.15 60.31 134.42
CA ALA A 445 17.38 60.15 135.20
C ALA A 445 18.13 61.49 135.31
N PHE A 446 18.22 62.25 134.22
CA PHE A 446 18.86 63.58 134.22
C PHE A 446 18.07 64.61 135.04
N GLU A 447 16.74 64.60 134.97
CA GLU A 447 15.87 65.43 135.82
C GLU A 447 15.99 65.02 137.30
N ALA A 448 16.07 63.72 137.60
CA ALA A 448 16.29 63.22 138.96
C ALA A 448 17.68 63.61 139.49
N GLU A 449 18.74 63.57 138.68
CA GLU A 449 20.07 64.08 139.04
C GLU A 449 20.06 65.59 139.27
N LEU A 450 19.35 66.37 138.45
CA LEU A 450 19.19 67.82 138.63
C LEU A 450 18.44 68.15 139.93
N HIS A 451 17.34 67.45 140.22
CA HIS A 451 16.62 67.60 141.49
C HIS A 451 17.48 67.20 142.69
N ALA A 452 18.24 66.10 142.61
CA ALA A 452 19.14 65.67 143.67
C ALA A 452 20.33 66.63 143.93
N ASN A 453 20.71 67.44 142.93
CA ASN A 453 21.75 68.46 143.07
C ASN A 453 21.22 69.83 143.53
N LEU A 454 19.92 70.11 143.38
CA LEU A 454 19.27 71.33 143.87
C LEU A 454 18.88 71.25 145.36
N ASP A 455 18.68 70.04 145.90
CA ASP A 455 18.44 69.79 147.33
C ASP A 455 19.73 69.72 148.19
N LYS A 456 20.89 70.11 147.63
CA LYS A 456 22.15 70.29 148.36
C LYS A 456 22.55 71.77 148.44
N LYS A 457 21.75 72.58 149.15
CA LYS A 457 22.16 73.83 149.78
C LYS A 457 21.37 74.08 151.06
#